data_AF-A0A7L2Z5N2-F1
#
_entry.id   AF-A0A7L2Z5N2-F1
#
_cell.length_a   1.000
_cell.length_b   1.000
_cell.length_c   1.000
_cell.angle_alpha   90.00
_cell.angle_beta   90.00
_cell.angle_gamma   90.00
#
_symmetry.space_group_name_H-M   'P 1'
#
loop_
_entity.id
_entity.type
_entity.pdbx_description
1 polymer ?
#
loop_
_entity_poly.entity_id
_entity_poly.type
_entity_poly.pdbx_seq_one_letter_code
_entity_poly.pdbx_strand_id
1 'polypeptide(L)'
;PPFQFFADEELFSGMYIDFMGTDAAIFRSLTRRNAVRTDQHNSKWLSEPIFVDAHVIPDGTDPNDAKIYFFFKERLTDNSGSTKQIHSMIARICP
;
A
#
# COMPACT_ATOMS: atom_id res chain seq x y z
N PRO A 1 -5.30 -11.37 6.02
CA PRO A 1 -6.27 -10.36 6.49
C PRO A 1 -5.91 -9.02 5.85
N PRO A 2 -6.88 -8.14 5.53
CA PRO A 2 -6.57 -6.82 5.00
C PRO A 2 -5.78 -6.03 6.05
N PHE A 3 -4.68 -5.40 5.63
CA PHE A 3 -3.98 -4.45 6.49
C PHE A 3 -4.79 -3.15 6.53
N GLN A 4 -5.00 -2.58 7.72
CA GLN A 4 -5.83 -1.41 7.94
C GLN A 4 -5.14 -0.45 8.90
N PHE A 5 -5.14 0.84 8.56
CA PHE A 5 -4.55 1.91 9.33
C PHE A 5 -5.46 3.14 9.24
N PHE A 6 -5.89 3.66 10.39
CA PHE A 6 -6.77 4.81 10.46
C PHE A 6 -5.99 6.05 10.88
N ALA A 7 -6.06 7.12 10.08
CA ALA A 7 -5.38 8.38 10.33
C ALA A 7 -6.22 9.54 9.78
N ASP A 8 -6.29 10.65 10.51
CA ASP A 8 -6.98 11.88 10.10
C ASP A 8 -8.42 11.69 9.60
N GLU A 9 -9.19 10.84 10.30
CA GLU A 9 -10.56 10.43 9.93
C GLU A 9 -10.66 9.64 8.61
N GLU A 10 -9.55 9.23 7.99
CA GLU A 10 -9.50 8.44 6.77
C GLU A 10 -8.98 7.02 7.05
N LEU A 11 -9.48 6.04 6.28
CA LEU A 11 -9.03 4.66 6.34
C LEU A 11 -8.07 4.35 5.20
N PHE A 12 -6.83 4.04 5.56
CA PHE A 12 -5.82 3.52 4.65
C PHE A 12 -5.75 2.00 4.77
N SER A 13 -5.76 1.27 3.66
CA SER A 13 -5.75 -0.19 3.70
C SER A 13 -4.93 -0.81 2.58
N GLY A 14 -4.19 -1.86 2.89
CA GLY A 14 -3.48 -2.70 1.92
C GLY A 14 -4.12 -4.08 1.83
N MET A 15 -4.68 -4.43 0.68
CA MET A 15 -5.35 -5.73 0.49
C MET A 15 -5.41 -6.16 -0.97
N TYR A 16 -5.67 -7.45 -1.16
CA TYR A 16 -6.16 -7.98 -2.43
C TYR A 16 -7.66 -7.74 -2.53
N ILE A 17 -8.13 -7.19 -3.64
CA ILE A 17 -9.54 -6.85 -3.81
C ILE A 17 -10.33 -7.84 -4.65
N ASP A 18 -9.65 -8.65 -5.44
CA ASP A 18 -10.27 -9.67 -6.26
C ASP A 18 -10.27 -11.01 -5.55
N PHE A 19 -11.27 -11.83 -5.87
CA PHE A 19 -11.39 -13.17 -5.29
C PHE A 19 -10.23 -14.09 -5.72
N MET A 20 -9.60 -13.81 -6.86
CA MET A 20 -8.46 -14.57 -7.38
C MET A 20 -7.13 -14.22 -6.67
N GLY A 21 -7.09 -13.16 -5.85
CA GLY A 21 -5.88 -12.76 -5.14
C GLY A 21 -4.77 -12.29 -6.08
N THR A 22 -5.12 -11.62 -7.17
CA THR A 22 -4.18 -11.11 -8.19
C THR A 22 -4.08 -9.58 -8.19
N ASP A 23 -5.11 -8.88 -7.72
CA ASP A 23 -5.17 -7.42 -7.68
C ASP A 23 -4.97 -6.92 -6.25
N ALA A 24 -3.69 -6.74 -5.88
CA ALA A 24 -3.33 -6.05 -4.66
C ALA A 24 -3.31 -4.53 -4.86
N ALA A 25 -3.81 -3.80 -3.86
CA ALA A 25 -3.73 -2.34 -3.86
C ALA A 25 -3.65 -1.74 -2.46
N ILE A 26 -3.06 -0.54 -2.42
CA ILE A 26 -3.20 0.38 -1.30
C ILE A 26 -4.37 1.32 -1.60
N PHE A 27 -5.28 1.47 -0.65
CA PHE A 27 -6.47 2.29 -0.74
C PHE A 27 -6.46 3.39 0.31
N ARG A 28 -7.11 4.50 -0.04
CA ARG A 28 -7.67 5.47 0.88
C ARG A 28 -9.18 5.49 0.71
N SER A 29 -9.88 5.22 1.81
CA SER A 29 -11.33 5.05 1.88
C SER A 29 -11.87 5.74 3.13
N LEU A 30 -13.20 5.73 3.31
CA LEU A 30 -13.89 6.42 4.41
C LEU A 30 -13.47 7.89 4.56
N THR A 31 -13.16 8.53 3.45
CA THR A 31 -12.73 9.94 3.38
C THR A 31 -13.88 10.82 2.90
N ARG A 32 -13.84 12.11 3.24
CA ARG A 32 -14.73 13.15 2.68
C ARG A 32 -14.34 13.52 1.23
N ARG A 33 -13.16 13.11 0.77
CA ARG A 33 -12.65 13.30 -0.59
C ARG A 33 -13.00 12.10 -1.48
N ASN A 34 -12.57 12.13 -2.74
CA ASN A 34 -12.64 10.96 -3.60
C ASN A 34 -11.72 9.85 -3.05
N ALA A 35 -12.23 8.63 -3.00
CA ALA A 35 -11.41 7.46 -2.70
C ALA A 35 -10.32 7.29 -3.78
N VAL A 36 -9.12 6.88 -3.35
CA VAL A 36 -7.95 6.70 -4.23
C VAL A 36 -7.37 5.32 -4.00
N ARG A 37 -6.83 4.72 -5.06
CA ARG A 37 -6.07 3.46 -5.01
C ARG A 37 -4.84 3.49 -5.93
N THR A 38 -3.90 2.58 -5.70
CA THR A 38 -2.79 2.31 -6.64
C THR A 38 -3.32 1.70 -7.96
N ASP A 39 -2.57 1.89 -9.05
CA ASP A 39 -2.93 1.37 -10.38
C ASP A 39 -3.19 -0.14 -10.35
N GLN A 40 -4.23 -0.56 -11.06
CA GLN A 40 -4.63 -1.96 -11.14
C GLN A 40 -3.71 -2.76 -12.07
N HIS A 41 -3.41 -4.01 -11.71
CA HIS A 41 -2.65 -4.95 -12.54
C HIS A 41 -1.31 -4.39 -13.07
N ASN A 42 -0.68 -3.49 -12.31
CA ASN A 42 0.58 -2.87 -12.68
C ASN A 42 1.68 -3.27 -11.68
N SER A 43 2.48 -4.26 -12.05
CA SER A 43 3.55 -4.78 -11.20
C SER A 43 4.67 -3.77 -10.91
N LYS A 44 4.71 -2.63 -11.62
CA LYS A 44 5.61 -1.52 -11.27
C LYS A 44 5.16 -0.77 -10.02
N TRP A 45 3.88 -0.90 -9.64
CA TRP A 45 3.34 -0.32 -8.41
C TRP A 45 3.40 -1.31 -7.25
N LEU A 46 2.87 -2.52 -7.46
CA LEU A 46 2.80 -3.56 -6.44
C LEU A 46 2.99 -4.96 -7.06
N SER A 47 3.87 -5.78 -6.47
CA SER A 47 4.15 -7.16 -6.91
C SER A 47 4.02 -8.15 -5.76
N GLU A 48 2.89 -8.88 -5.74
CA GLU A 48 2.52 -9.85 -4.69
C GLU A 48 2.83 -9.33 -3.25
N PRO A 49 2.31 -8.16 -2.87
CA PRO A 49 2.71 -7.52 -1.63
C PRO A 49 2.14 -8.21 -0.39
N ILE A 50 2.94 -8.24 0.67
CA ILE A 50 2.53 -8.58 2.03
C ILE A 50 2.67 -7.31 2.86
N PHE A 51 1.55 -6.67 3.17
CA PHE A 51 1.50 -5.47 3.99
C PHE A 51 1.82 -5.79 5.45
N VAL A 52 2.67 -4.95 6.06
CA VAL A 52 3.20 -5.14 7.41
C VAL A 52 2.70 -4.05 8.35
N ASP A 53 2.93 -2.78 8.00
CA ASP A 53 2.56 -1.65 8.85
C ASP A 53 2.36 -0.36 8.04
N ALA A 54 1.80 0.67 8.67
CA ALA A 54 1.73 2.01 8.14
C ALA A 54 1.77 3.07 9.24
N HIS A 55 2.45 4.18 8.98
CA HIS A 55 2.58 5.28 9.92
C HIS A 55 2.48 6.64 9.24
N VAL A 56 1.90 7.62 9.94
CA VAL A 56 2.02 9.03 9.60
C VAL A 56 3.37 9.53 10.13
N ILE A 57 4.20 10.09 9.26
CA ILE A 57 5.47 10.68 9.62
C ILE A 57 5.50 12.13 9.09
N PRO A 58 5.82 13.13 9.94
CA PRO A 58 6.00 14.51 9.49
C PRO A 58 7.05 14.61 8.39
N ASP A 59 6.77 15.35 7.33
CA ASP A 59 7.72 15.61 6.23
C ASP A 59 8.07 17.10 6.24
N GLY A 60 9.09 17.49 7.01
CA GLY A 60 9.47 18.90 7.16
C GLY A 60 8.87 19.58 8.40
N THR A 61 8.58 20.88 8.29
CA THR A 61 8.17 21.74 9.43
C THR A 61 6.69 22.10 9.45
N ASP A 62 5.99 21.98 8.32
CA ASP A 62 4.54 22.19 8.25
C ASP A 62 3.82 20.90 8.71
N PRO A 63 2.95 20.96 9.73
CA PRO A 63 2.13 19.81 10.14
C PRO A 63 1.29 19.22 9.00
N ASN A 64 0.92 20.02 7.99
CA ASN A 64 0.16 19.56 6.83
C ASN A 64 0.99 18.78 5.81
N ASP A 65 2.33 18.80 5.94
CA ASP A 65 3.21 18.06 5.05
C ASP A 65 3.41 16.62 5.47
N ALA A 66 2.84 16.17 6.60
CA ALA A 66 2.93 14.77 7.02
C ALA A 66 2.53 13.81 5.88
N LYS A 67 3.28 12.71 5.77
CA LYS A 67 3.07 11.67 4.76
C LYS A 67 2.79 10.35 5.43
N ILE A 68 2.05 9.49 4.73
CA ILE A 68 1.79 8.14 5.18
C ILE A 68 2.82 7.22 4.53
N TYR A 69 3.48 6.44 5.37
CA TYR A 69 4.49 5.47 4.98
C TYR A 69 3.94 4.07 5.16
N PHE A 70 3.80 3.32 4.06
CA PHE A 70 3.39 1.92 4.06
C PHE A 70 4.63 1.03 4.01
N PHE A 71 4.69 0.06 4.92
CA PHE A 71 5.74 -0.96 5.00
C PHE A 71 5.18 -2.29 4.52
N PHE A 72 5.84 -2.87 3.52
CA PHE A 72 5.40 -4.13 2.94
C PHE A 72 6.58 -4.91 2.36
N LYS A 73 6.36 -6.17 2.05
CA LYS A 73 7.32 -7.01 1.33
C LYS A 73 6.74 -7.39 -0.02
N GLU A 74 7.56 -7.38 -1.06
CA GLU A 74 7.16 -7.82 -2.39
C GLU A 74 7.91 -9.10 -2.76
N ARG A 75 7.18 -10.01 -3.42
CA ARG A 75 7.78 -11.20 -3.99
C ARG A 75 8.10 -10.94 -5.46
N LEU A 76 9.36 -11.14 -5.80
CA LEU A 76 9.80 -11.23 -7.18
C LEU A 76 9.72 -12.70 -7.59
N THR A 77 8.75 -13.00 -8.44
CA THR A 77 8.60 -14.32 -9.05
C THR A 77 9.40 -14.39 -10.35
N ASP A 78 9.93 -15.57 -10.67
CA ASP A 78 10.47 -15.83 -11.99
C ASP A 78 9.35 -16.24 -12.97
N ASN A 79 9.72 -16.47 -14.24
CA ASN A 79 8.76 -16.88 -15.27
C ASN A 79 8.09 -18.25 -14.99
N SER A 80 8.55 -19.00 -14.00
CA SER A 80 7.95 -20.28 -13.58
C SER A 80 7.00 -20.13 -12.38
N GLY A 81 6.80 -18.91 -11.88
CA GLY A 81 5.99 -18.62 -10.69
C GLY A 81 6.70 -18.97 -9.38
N SER A 82 8.00 -19.30 -9.43
CA SER A 82 8.79 -19.60 -8.25
C SER A 82 9.28 -18.32 -7.59
N THR A 83 9.35 -18.29 -6.25
CA THR A 83 9.89 -17.14 -5.52
C THR A 83 11.39 -17.02 -5.79
N LYS A 84 11.80 -15.99 -6.53
CA LYS A 84 13.21 -15.71 -6.77
C LYS A 84 13.81 -14.86 -5.66
N GLN A 85 13.11 -13.83 -5.21
CA GLN A 85 13.59 -12.91 -4.18
C GLN A 85 12.42 -12.25 -3.43
N ILE A 86 12.69 -11.80 -2.21
CA ILE A 86 11.76 -10.97 -1.42
C ILE A 86 12.43 -9.62 -1.17
N HIS A 87 11.75 -8.54 -1.53
CA HIS A 87 12.18 -7.17 -1.25
C HIS A 87 11.38 -6.58 -0.10
N SER A 88 12.03 -5.84 0.78
CA SER A 88 11.34 -5.02 1.79
C SER A 88 11.21 -3.61 1.23
N MET A 89 9.99 -3.10 1.19
CA MET A 89 9.63 -1.88 0.49
C MET A 89 8.94 -0.90 1.44
N ILE A 90 9.11 0.38 1.12
CA ILE A 90 8.41 1.48 1.78
C ILE A 90 7.77 2.33 0.69
N ALA A 91 6.46 2.57 0.77
CA ALA A 91 5.75 3.50 -0.10
C ALA A 91 5.35 4.75 0.67
N ARG A 92 5.42 5.91 0.00
CA ARG A 92 5.06 7.21 0.56
C ARG A 92 3.81 7.74 -0.13
N ILE A 93 2.82 8.18 0.65
CA ILE A 93 1.52 8.68 0.18
C ILE A 93 1.25 10.05 0.79
N CYS A 94 0.86 11.03 -0.04
CA CYS A 94 0.39 12.33 0.43
C CYS A 94 -1.05 12.23 0.92
N PRO A 95 -1.39 12.67 2.16
CA PRO A 95 -2.76 12.71 2.67
C PRO A 95 -3.70 13.63 1.87
#